data_AF-A0AAN6WMI5-F1
#
_entry.id   AF-A0AAN6WMI5-F1
#
_cell.length_a   1.000
_cell.length_b   1.000
_cell.length_c   1.000
_cell.angle_alpha   90.00
_cell.angle_beta   90.00
_cell.angle_gamma   90.00
#
_symmetry.space_group_name_H-M   'P 1'
#
loop_
_entity.id
_entity.type
_entity.pdbx_description
1 polymer ?
#
loop_
_entity_poly.entity_id
_entity_poly.type
_entity_poly.pdbx_seq_one_letter_code
_entity_poly.pdbx_strand_id
1 'polypeptide(L)'
;MLGATYINTFTPFHPFGGKPAVCLTDNTPIEKPARILMLGCGDLRNVLFTAHSDGAGRHLDFTLCDMEVAIIARNIILFTLIIDDAAGNHHDANWTIFYHQYLSAKDHARLVAQAKKLHGFAASWNSWQTSQYGKLIRYCDRTTLTKVDEVWQF
;
A
#
# COMPACT_ATOMS: atom_id res chain seq x y z
N MET A 1 5.47 41.31 -8.60
CA MET A 1 6.65 40.95 -7.78
C MET A 1 6.82 39.45 -7.84
N LEU A 2 7.87 38.96 -8.48
CA LEU A 2 8.25 37.54 -8.42
C LEU A 2 9.04 37.38 -7.12
N GLY A 3 8.37 36.96 -6.04
CA GLY A 3 9.04 36.60 -4.80
C GLY A 3 9.94 35.38 -5.03
N ALA A 4 11.04 35.29 -4.29
CA ALA A 4 11.90 34.12 -4.29
C ALA A 4 11.04 32.86 -4.07
N THR A 5 11.04 31.97 -5.06
CA THR A 5 10.39 30.66 -4.93
C THR A 5 11.34 29.80 -4.11
N TYR A 6 11.15 29.77 -2.79
CA TYR A 6 11.85 28.83 -1.94
C TYR A 6 11.29 27.44 -2.28
N ILE A 7 12.13 26.56 -2.84
CA ILE A 7 11.80 25.14 -2.94
C ILE A 7 11.84 24.61 -1.52
N ASN A 8 10.68 24.34 -0.94
CA ASN A 8 10.61 23.62 0.32
C ASN A 8 11.08 22.18 0.06
N THR A 9 12.33 21.89 0.41
CA THR A 9 12.93 20.56 0.26
C THR A 9 12.51 19.61 1.39
N PHE A 10 11.83 20.11 2.42
CA PHE A 10 11.31 19.29 3.49
C PHE A 10 9.98 18.67 3.08
N THR A 11 10.02 17.39 2.75
CA THR A 11 8.81 16.59 2.51
C THR A 11 8.54 15.78 3.79
N PRO A 12 7.59 16.19 4.65
CA PRO A 12 7.30 15.46 5.87
C PRO A 12 6.73 14.08 5.55
N PHE A 13 7.29 13.04 6.17
CA PHE A 13 6.79 11.69 6.06
C PHE A 13 5.52 11.52 6.92
N HIS A 14 4.38 11.31 6.28
CA HIS A 14 3.09 11.08 6.95
C HIS A 14 2.62 9.64 6.67
N PRO A 15 3.11 8.64 7.42
CA PRO A 15 2.77 7.23 7.18
C PRO A 15 1.30 6.92 7.49
N PHE A 16 0.64 7.82 8.23
CA PHE A 16 -0.77 7.74 8.59
C PHE A 16 -1.45 9.04 8.15
N GLY A 17 -2.60 8.94 7.52
CA GLY A 17 -3.50 10.07 7.35
C GLY A 17 -3.97 10.66 8.70
N GLY A 18 -4.25 11.97 8.70
CA GLY A 18 -4.80 12.67 9.86
C GLY A 18 -6.33 12.77 9.90
N LYS A 19 -7.03 12.23 8.89
CA LYS A 19 -8.48 12.38 8.70
C LYS A 19 -9.21 11.03 8.74
N PRO A 20 -10.47 10.96 9.21
CA PRO A 20 -11.26 9.74 9.11
C PRO A 20 -11.28 9.17 7.69
N ALA A 21 -11.41 7.85 7.58
CA ALA A 21 -11.56 7.22 6.27
C ALA A 21 -12.86 7.66 5.60
N VAL A 22 -12.83 7.78 4.27
CA VAL A 22 -13.99 8.10 3.43
C VAL A 22 -14.20 6.99 2.41
N CYS A 23 -15.46 6.74 2.05
CA CYS A 23 -15.80 5.75 1.05
C CYS A 23 -15.75 6.41 -0.33
N LEU A 24 -14.81 5.94 -1.16
CA LEU A 24 -14.51 6.55 -2.45
C LEU A 24 -15.59 6.26 -3.50
N THR A 25 -16.55 5.39 -3.18
CA THR A 25 -17.63 4.95 -4.05
C THR A 25 -19.01 5.42 -3.58
N ASP A 26 -19.09 6.28 -2.54
CA ASP A 26 -20.36 6.79 -1.99
C ASP A 26 -21.29 7.40 -3.04
N ASN A 27 -20.72 8.04 -4.07
CA ASN A 27 -21.47 8.67 -5.15
C ASN A 27 -21.52 7.83 -6.43
N THR A 28 -21.24 6.53 -6.33
CA THR A 28 -21.21 5.62 -7.48
C THR A 28 -22.16 4.43 -7.27
N PRO A 29 -23.00 4.09 -8.27
CA PRO A 29 -23.92 2.94 -8.16
C PRO A 29 -23.19 1.62 -7.88
N ILE A 30 -23.71 0.82 -6.94
CA ILE A 30 -23.11 -0.45 -6.50
C ILE A 30 -23.08 -1.50 -7.62
N GLU A 31 -23.95 -1.40 -8.62
CA GLU A 31 -24.06 -2.35 -9.72
C GLU A 31 -22.93 -2.21 -10.75
N LYS A 32 -22.12 -1.15 -10.65
CA LYS A 32 -21.05 -0.85 -11.61
C LYS A 32 -19.68 -1.09 -10.99
N PRO A 33 -18.73 -1.67 -11.75
CA PRO A 33 -17.35 -1.77 -11.28
C PRO A 33 -16.76 -0.36 -11.09
N ALA A 34 -15.96 -0.18 -10.04
CA ALA A 34 -15.29 1.08 -9.76
C ALA A 34 -13.78 0.96 -10.04
N ARG A 35 -13.26 1.90 -10.83
CA ARG A 35 -11.82 2.05 -11.09
C ARG A 35 -11.38 3.40 -10.54
N ILE A 36 -10.54 3.38 -9.51
CA ILE A 36 -10.25 4.55 -8.69
C ILE A 36 -8.77 4.88 -8.78
N LEU A 37 -8.45 6.09 -9.24
CA LEU A 37 -7.10 6.64 -9.21
C LEU A 37 -6.95 7.53 -7.97
N MET A 38 -5.97 7.23 -7.13
CA MET A 38 -5.65 8.02 -5.95
C MET A 38 -4.27 8.68 -6.12
N LEU A 39 -4.23 10.01 -6.17
CA LEU A 39 -3.00 10.79 -6.22
C LEU A 39 -2.66 11.30 -4.82
N GLY A 40 -1.46 11.00 -4.34
CA GLY A 40 -1.13 11.18 -2.92
C GLY A 40 -1.98 10.24 -2.07
N CYS A 41 -1.93 8.95 -2.37
CA CYS A 41 -2.82 7.96 -1.78
C CYS A 41 -2.62 7.84 -0.26
N GLY A 42 -1.43 8.14 0.25
CA GLY A 42 -1.12 7.97 1.67
C GLY A 42 -1.29 6.52 2.09
N ASP A 43 -1.88 6.29 3.26
CA ASP A 43 -2.16 4.94 3.72
C ASP A 43 -3.42 4.31 3.11
N LEU A 44 -3.67 3.04 3.44
CA LEU A 44 -4.75 2.25 2.88
C LEU A 44 -6.13 2.49 3.53
N ARG A 45 -6.30 3.48 4.42
CA ARG A 45 -7.56 3.63 5.17
C ARG A 45 -8.78 3.77 4.27
N ASN A 46 -8.68 4.60 3.23
CA ASN A 46 -9.79 4.88 2.31
C ASN A 46 -10.06 3.67 1.42
N VAL A 47 -9.00 2.97 1.00
CA VAL A 47 -9.11 1.75 0.19
C VAL A 47 -9.82 0.65 0.97
N LEU A 48 -9.38 0.39 2.19
CA LEU A 48 -9.94 -0.64 3.07
C LEU A 48 -11.37 -0.29 3.49
N PHE A 49 -11.64 0.97 3.83
CA PHE A 49 -13.00 1.42 4.18
C PHE A 49 -13.95 1.31 2.99
N THR A 50 -13.52 1.73 1.80
CA THR A 50 -14.32 1.56 0.56
C THR A 50 -14.61 0.09 0.29
N ALA A 51 -13.60 -0.78 0.36
CA ALA A 51 -13.76 -2.22 0.15
C ALA A 51 -14.70 -2.85 1.18
N HIS A 52 -14.66 -2.41 2.43
CA HIS A 52 -15.58 -2.85 3.48
C HIS A 52 -17.02 -2.39 3.21
N SER A 53 -17.22 -1.11 2.92
CA SER A 53 -18.54 -0.52 2.66
C SER A 53 -19.24 -1.14 1.45
N ASP A 54 -18.48 -1.47 0.40
CA ASP A 54 -19.01 -2.10 -0.80
C ASP A 54 -19.19 -3.61 -0.68
N GLY A 55 -18.53 -4.22 0.30
CA GLY A 55 -18.50 -5.66 0.50
C GLY A 55 -18.07 -6.42 -0.76
N ALA A 56 -18.69 -7.56 -1.01
CA ALA A 56 -18.50 -8.33 -2.24
C ALA A 56 -19.39 -7.84 -3.41
N GLY A 57 -20.03 -6.66 -3.27
CA GLY A 57 -21.07 -6.18 -4.18
C GLY A 57 -20.57 -5.72 -5.54
N ARG A 58 -19.32 -5.23 -5.64
CA ARG A 58 -18.73 -4.77 -6.90
C ARG A 58 -17.25 -5.07 -7.03
N HIS A 59 -16.77 -5.12 -8.26
CA HIS A 59 -15.34 -5.19 -8.56
C HIS A 59 -14.69 -3.82 -8.36
N LEU A 60 -13.66 -3.77 -7.50
CA LEU A 60 -12.86 -2.58 -7.21
C LEU A 60 -11.46 -2.74 -7.80
N ASP A 61 -11.03 -1.75 -8.58
CA ASP A 61 -9.65 -1.64 -9.08
C ASP A 61 -9.07 -0.29 -8.62
N PHE A 62 -7.96 -0.33 -7.89
CA PHE A 62 -7.31 0.86 -7.35
C PHE A 62 -5.95 1.06 -7.99
N THR A 63 -5.73 2.26 -8.55
CA THR A 63 -4.40 2.74 -8.91
C THR A 63 -3.96 3.72 -7.84
N LEU A 64 -2.97 3.32 -7.04
CA LEU A 64 -2.47 4.10 -5.90
C LEU A 64 -1.15 4.77 -6.27
N CYS A 65 -1.13 6.10 -6.28
CA CYS A 65 0.05 6.88 -6.58
C CYS A 65 0.45 7.71 -5.35
N ASP A 66 1.73 7.66 -5.01
CA ASP A 66 2.32 8.54 -4.01
C ASP A 66 3.69 9.02 -4.49
N MET A 67 4.09 10.22 -4.06
CA MET A 67 5.44 10.70 -4.33
C MET A 67 6.47 10.01 -3.42
N GLU A 68 6.03 9.59 -2.24
CA GLU A 68 6.86 8.90 -1.27
C GLU A 68 6.86 7.39 -1.53
N VAL A 69 8.02 6.86 -1.95
CA VAL A 69 8.20 5.45 -2.27
C VAL A 69 7.98 4.57 -1.04
N ALA A 70 8.39 5.05 0.15
CA ALA A 70 8.19 4.32 1.39
C ALA A 70 6.70 4.09 1.72
N ILE A 71 5.81 5.00 1.32
CA ILE A 71 4.36 4.82 1.47
C ILE A 71 3.87 3.67 0.58
N ILE A 72 4.28 3.65 -0.69
CA ILE A 72 3.92 2.59 -1.64
C ILE A 72 4.43 1.23 -1.12
N ALA A 73 5.70 1.16 -0.72
CA ALA A 73 6.32 -0.03 -0.17
C ALA A 73 5.58 -0.57 1.06
N ARG A 74 5.22 0.31 2.01
CA ARG A 74 4.46 -0.05 3.21
C ARG A 74 3.05 -0.53 2.91
N ASN A 75 2.36 0.10 1.97
CA ASN A 75 1.02 -0.32 1.55
C ASN A 75 1.05 -1.73 0.94
N ILE A 76 2.04 -2.02 0.10
CA ILE A 76 2.22 -3.36 -0.48
C ILE A 76 2.55 -4.40 0.60
N ILE A 77 3.36 -4.06 1.60
CA ILE A 77 3.58 -4.94 2.77
C ILE A 77 2.22 -5.32 3.40
N LEU A 78 1.37 -4.35 3.74
CA LEU A 78 0.07 -4.68 4.35
C LEU A 78 -0.81 -5.54 3.44
N PHE A 79 -0.95 -5.21 2.16
CA PHE A 79 -1.75 -6.03 1.24
C PHE A 79 -1.23 -7.47 1.16
N THR A 80 0.08 -7.65 1.09
CA THR A 80 0.66 -8.98 0.97
C THR A 80 0.61 -9.77 2.28
N LEU A 81 0.69 -9.10 3.44
CA LEU A 81 0.41 -9.70 4.74
C LEU A 81 -1.04 -10.20 4.85
N ILE A 82 -2.01 -9.43 4.35
CA ILE A 82 -3.43 -9.82 4.30
C ILE A 82 -3.64 -11.00 3.35
N ILE A 83 -3.03 -10.96 2.15
CA ILE A 83 -3.11 -12.05 1.16
C ILE A 83 -2.56 -13.36 1.74
N ASP A 84 -1.43 -13.30 2.45
CA ASP A 84 -0.80 -14.48 3.06
C ASP A 84 -1.54 -14.96 4.33
N ASP A 85 -2.43 -14.15 4.90
CA ASP A 85 -3.19 -14.45 6.13
C ASP A 85 -4.68 -14.73 5.82
N ALA A 86 -4.96 -15.50 4.78
CA ALA A 86 -6.34 -15.83 4.37
C ALA A 86 -7.18 -16.51 5.48
N ALA A 87 -6.54 -17.18 6.43
CA ALA A 87 -7.19 -17.79 7.60
C ALA A 87 -7.48 -16.78 8.74
N GLY A 88 -6.96 -15.56 8.65
CA GLY A 88 -7.15 -14.50 9.66
C GLY A 88 -6.41 -14.74 10.98
N ASN A 89 -5.40 -15.62 10.99
CA ASN A 89 -4.69 -16.02 12.21
C ASN A 89 -3.73 -14.92 12.73
N HIS A 90 -3.41 -13.94 11.89
CA HIS A 90 -2.45 -12.88 12.19
C HIS A 90 -3.06 -11.48 12.05
N HIS A 91 -4.39 -11.36 12.14
CA HIS A 91 -5.12 -10.10 11.99
C HIS A 91 -4.50 -8.96 12.82
N ASP A 92 -4.38 -9.16 14.14
CA ASP A 92 -3.84 -8.15 15.05
C ASP A 92 -2.37 -7.80 14.77
N ALA A 93 -1.57 -8.79 14.39
CA ALA A 93 -0.17 -8.59 14.04
C ALA A 93 -0.02 -7.76 12.76
N ASN A 94 -0.87 -8.00 11.75
CA ASN A 94 -0.85 -7.25 10.50
C ASN A 94 -1.15 -5.76 10.75
N TRP A 95 -2.14 -5.45 11.59
CA TRP A 95 -2.44 -4.07 11.97
C TRP A 95 -1.39 -3.46 12.87
N THR A 96 -0.79 -4.25 13.76
CA THR A 96 0.33 -3.82 14.60
C THR A 96 1.50 -3.37 13.72
N ILE A 97 1.92 -4.21 12.76
CA ILE A 97 2.97 -3.91 11.79
C ILE A 97 2.63 -2.63 11.00
N PHE A 98 1.38 -2.45 10.63
CA PHE A 98 1.00 -1.29 9.83
C PHE A 98 0.94 -0.01 10.67
N TYR A 99 0.25 0.01 11.81
CA TYR A 99 -0.10 1.25 12.53
C TYR A 99 0.79 1.60 13.72
N HIS A 100 1.53 0.64 14.31
CA HIS A 100 2.31 0.91 15.50
C HIS A 100 3.74 1.37 15.15
N GLN A 101 4.20 2.43 15.80
CA GLN A 101 5.55 2.97 15.59
C GLN A 101 6.64 2.08 16.22
N TYR A 102 6.28 1.32 17.26
CA TYR A 102 7.17 0.41 17.96
C TYR A 102 6.64 -1.00 17.84
N LEU A 103 7.48 -1.89 17.33
CA LEU A 103 7.14 -3.29 17.11
C LEU A 103 7.79 -4.15 18.19
N SER A 104 7.05 -5.17 18.63
CA SER A 104 7.66 -6.26 19.39
C SER A 104 8.71 -6.96 18.53
N ALA A 105 9.65 -7.68 19.16
CA ALA A 105 10.64 -8.48 18.40
C ALA A 105 9.96 -9.47 17.44
N LYS A 106 8.79 -10.01 17.83
CA LYS A 106 8.00 -10.93 17.01
C LYS A 106 7.42 -10.23 15.78
N ASP A 107 6.78 -9.07 15.96
CA ASP A 107 6.15 -8.34 14.85
C ASP A 107 7.21 -7.74 13.91
N HIS A 108 8.33 -7.28 14.47
CA HIS A 108 9.48 -6.84 13.69
C HIS A 108 10.05 -7.98 12.84
N ALA A 109 10.27 -9.17 13.42
CA ALA A 109 10.73 -10.34 12.66
C ALA A 109 9.76 -10.71 11.54
N ARG A 110 8.45 -10.61 11.79
CA ARG A 110 7.43 -10.84 10.77
C ARG A 110 7.47 -9.80 9.64
N LEU A 111 7.62 -8.51 9.97
CA LEU A 111 7.81 -7.43 8.99
C LEU A 111 9.04 -7.68 8.11
N VAL A 112 10.19 -7.98 8.73
CA VAL A 112 11.45 -8.27 8.01
C VAL A 112 11.29 -9.50 7.12
N ALA A 113 10.66 -10.57 7.60
CA ALA A 113 10.41 -11.76 6.80
C ALA A 113 9.54 -11.44 5.56
N GLN A 114 8.51 -10.62 5.73
CA GLN A 114 7.68 -10.19 4.60
C GLN A 114 8.46 -9.32 3.63
N ALA A 115 9.21 -8.32 4.11
CA ALA A 115 10.02 -7.46 3.26
C ALA A 115 11.05 -8.25 2.44
N LYS A 116 11.77 -9.19 3.06
CA LYS A 116 12.72 -10.07 2.35
C LYS A 116 12.05 -10.94 1.29
N LYS A 117 10.85 -11.45 1.58
CA LYS A 117 10.05 -12.20 0.60
C LYS A 117 9.68 -11.31 -0.60
N LEU A 118 9.25 -10.08 -0.35
CA LEU A 118 8.90 -9.13 -1.41
C LEU A 118 10.12 -8.67 -2.22
N HIS A 119 11.25 -8.41 -1.58
CA HIS A 119 12.52 -8.12 -2.24
C HIS A 119 12.91 -9.23 -3.23
N GLY A 120 12.80 -10.50 -2.80
CA GLY A 120 13.03 -11.65 -3.69
C GLY A 120 12.13 -11.67 -4.92
N PHE A 121 10.84 -11.35 -4.78
CA PHE A 121 9.93 -11.24 -5.93
C PHE A 121 10.17 -10.00 -6.78
N ALA A 122 10.64 -8.90 -6.20
CA ALA A 122 10.87 -7.64 -6.89
C ALA A 122 12.20 -7.57 -7.67
N ALA A 123 13.04 -8.61 -7.57
CA ALA A 123 14.32 -8.72 -8.30
C ALA A 123 14.23 -8.51 -9.81
N SER A 124 13.07 -8.75 -10.44
CA SER A 124 12.80 -8.32 -11.80
C SER A 124 11.31 -8.12 -12.06
N TRP A 125 10.99 -7.35 -13.11
CA TRP A 125 9.62 -7.16 -13.58
C TRP A 125 8.87 -8.48 -13.79
N ASN A 126 9.51 -9.46 -14.44
CA ASN A 126 8.89 -10.75 -14.72
C ASN A 126 8.72 -11.59 -13.44
N SER A 127 9.70 -11.55 -12.53
CA SER A 127 9.60 -12.21 -11.21
C SER A 127 8.39 -11.70 -10.43
N TRP A 128 8.20 -10.38 -10.40
CA TRP A 128 7.05 -9.78 -9.73
C TRP A 128 5.73 -10.20 -10.38
N GLN A 129 5.62 -10.06 -11.71
CA GLN A 129 4.39 -10.38 -12.45
C GLN A 129 3.96 -11.84 -12.33
N THR A 130 4.93 -12.76 -12.25
CA THR A 130 4.67 -14.20 -12.12
C THR A 130 4.50 -14.68 -10.67
N SER A 131 4.80 -13.81 -9.69
CA SER A 131 4.59 -14.10 -8.28
C SER A 131 3.10 -14.24 -7.94
N GLN A 132 2.82 -14.79 -6.75
CA GLN A 132 1.46 -14.85 -6.21
C GLN A 132 0.81 -13.46 -6.02
N TYR A 133 1.61 -12.40 -5.89
CA TYR A 133 1.10 -11.04 -5.70
C TYR A 133 0.89 -10.29 -7.02
N GLY A 134 1.66 -10.60 -8.06
CA GLY A 134 1.68 -9.83 -9.32
C GLY A 134 0.35 -9.79 -10.08
N LYS A 135 -0.55 -10.74 -9.80
CA LYS A 135 -1.91 -10.76 -10.35
C LYS A 135 -2.84 -9.73 -9.69
N LEU A 136 -2.59 -9.42 -8.42
CA LEU A 136 -3.42 -8.52 -7.60
C LEU A 136 -2.79 -7.13 -7.46
N ILE A 137 -1.46 -7.07 -7.35
CA ILE A 137 -0.69 -5.85 -7.15
C ILE A 137 0.20 -5.66 -8.37
N ARG A 138 -0.16 -4.70 -9.22
CA ARG A 138 0.55 -4.41 -10.48
C ARG A 138 1.28 -3.08 -10.35
N TYR A 139 2.55 -3.05 -10.75
CA TYR A 139 3.26 -1.79 -10.96
C TYR A 139 2.90 -1.20 -12.32
N CYS A 140 2.79 0.12 -12.39
CA CYS A 140 2.56 0.84 -13.65
C CYS A 140 3.86 0.98 -14.47
N ASP A 141 5.01 1.05 -13.80
CA ASP A 141 6.31 1.17 -14.46
C ASP A 141 7.44 0.49 -13.66
N ARG A 142 8.54 0.23 -14.36
CA ARG A 142 9.72 -0.46 -13.81
C ARG A 142 10.45 0.39 -12.76
N THR A 143 10.40 1.71 -12.88
CA THR A 143 11.09 2.63 -11.97
C THR A 143 10.48 2.55 -10.57
N THR A 144 9.15 2.54 -10.46
CA THR A 144 8.48 2.35 -9.17
C THR A 144 8.83 1.00 -8.55
N LEU A 145 8.84 -0.09 -9.34
CA LEU A 145 9.24 -1.41 -8.85
C LEU A 145 10.66 -1.38 -8.26
N THR A 146 11.63 -0.84 -9.00
CA THR A 146 13.03 -0.76 -8.54
C THR A 146 13.16 0.08 -7.26
N LYS A 147 12.51 1.24 -7.20
CA LYS A 147 12.59 2.09 -6.00
C LYS A 147 11.92 1.45 -4.78
N VAL A 148 10.79 0.77 -4.97
CA VAL A 148 10.12 0.05 -3.88
C VAL A 148 10.96 -1.14 -3.40
N ASP A 149 11.61 -1.85 -4.32
CA ASP A 149 12.53 -2.94 -4.00
C ASP A 149 13.67 -2.47 -3.08
N GLU A 150 14.26 -1.32 -3.36
CA GLU A 150 15.31 -0.70 -2.53
C GLU A 150 14.85 -0.46 -1.08
N VAL A 151 13.57 -0.15 -0.85
CA VAL A 151 13.02 0.05 0.51
C VAL A 151 12.97 -1.26 1.30
N TRP A 152 12.88 -2.42 0.62
CA TRP A 152 12.79 -3.73 1.27
C TRP A 152 14.15 -4.41 1.49
N GLN A 153 15.25 -3.75 1.15
CA GLN A 153 16.60 -4.26 1.35
C GLN A 153 17.01 -4.14 2.84
N PHE A 154 16.70 -5.19 3.62
CA PHE A 154 17.07 -5.35 5.05
C PHE A 154 18.25 -6.30 5.28
#